data_AF-A0A373C6V1-F1
#
_entry.id   AF-A0A373C6V1-F1
#
_cell.length_a   1.000
_cell.length_b   1.000
_cell.length_c   1.000
_cell.angle_alpha   90.00
_cell.angle_beta   90.00
_cell.angle_gamma   90.00
#
_symmetry.space_group_name_H-M   'P 1'
#
loop_
_entity.id
_entity.type
_entity.pdbx_description
1 polymer ?
#
loop_
_entity_poly.entity_id
_entity_poly.type
_entity_poly.pdbx_seq_one_letter_code
_entity_poly.pdbx_strand_id
1 'polypeptide(L)'
;MKKGLKKALGLLVALSLMVVGSAFSALAADSPEQRQTFSVDLNNFDESQPYSETLHFEKDGQPVTVTLSYTPPLTRDPATEGTWKSDAFWGVAGMDYRFDLSKSGSQWKISNARDLNTYCVGGTVEDESLAIGRATSTSSKAAEVTGSMRANVVGGVGTLSFALRTEVFNGEVSTVLN
;
A
#
# COMPACT_ATOMS: atom_id res chain seq x y z
N MET A 1 24.81 -48.54 19.96
CA MET A 1 24.63 -47.16 20.47
C MET A 1 24.85 -46.21 19.29
N LYS A 2 23.78 -45.68 18.67
CA LYS A 2 23.32 -44.26 18.71
C LYS A 2 24.48 -43.28 18.41
N LYS A 3 24.51 -42.47 17.35
CA LYS A 3 23.52 -41.49 16.81
C LYS A 3 23.91 -41.23 15.34
N GLY A 4 23.02 -41.24 14.35
CA GLY A 4 21.92 -40.29 14.19
C GLY A 4 22.38 -39.08 13.36
N LEU A 5 22.63 -39.28 12.06
CA LEU A 5 22.98 -38.22 11.11
C LEU A 5 21.75 -37.32 10.94
N LYS A 6 21.84 -36.09 11.48
CA LYS A 6 20.75 -35.12 11.47
C LYS A 6 20.60 -34.56 10.05
N LYS A 7 19.37 -34.66 9.54
CA LYS A 7 18.87 -33.99 8.34
C LYS A 7 19.11 -32.49 8.46
N ALA A 8 19.92 -31.91 7.59
CA ALA A 8 19.95 -30.47 7.34
C ALA A 8 19.27 -30.23 5.99
N LEU A 9 17.94 -30.21 6.02
CA LEU A 9 17.11 -29.76 4.91
C LEU A 9 17.09 -28.23 4.95
N GLY A 10 18.13 -27.62 4.38
CA GLY A 10 18.19 -26.17 4.17
C GLY A 10 17.32 -25.81 2.98
N LEU A 11 16.11 -25.33 3.26
CA LEU A 11 15.13 -24.85 2.30
C LEU A 11 15.70 -23.61 1.57
N LEU A 12 16.11 -23.78 0.30
CA LEU A 12 16.35 -22.69 -0.63
C LEU A 12 14.98 -22.07 -0.99
N VAL A 13 14.66 -20.90 -0.42
CA VAL A 13 13.52 -20.10 -0.87
C VAL A 13 13.96 -19.40 -2.16
N ALA A 14 13.57 -19.98 -3.29
CA ALA A 14 13.69 -19.34 -4.59
C ALA A 14 12.69 -18.18 -4.64
N LEU A 15 13.19 -16.94 -4.69
CA LEU A 15 12.42 -15.74 -4.92
C LEU A 15 11.99 -15.72 -6.39
N SER A 16 10.85 -16.33 -6.71
CA SER A 16 10.28 -16.28 -8.06
C SER A 16 9.58 -14.93 -8.26
N LEU A 17 10.26 -13.98 -8.91
CA LEU A 17 9.62 -12.82 -9.54
C LEU A 17 8.71 -13.33 -10.66
N MET A 18 7.41 -13.42 -10.40
CA MET A 18 6.41 -13.56 -11.46
C MET A 18 6.14 -12.17 -12.04
N VAL A 19 6.80 -11.85 -13.15
CA VAL A 19 6.42 -10.74 -14.02
C VAL A 19 5.18 -11.19 -14.79
N VAL A 20 3.99 -10.77 -14.35
CA VAL A 20 2.78 -10.89 -15.18
C VAL A 20 2.70 -9.63 -16.05
N GLY A 21 3.36 -9.68 -17.20
CA GLY A 21 3.18 -8.70 -18.24
C GLY A 21 1.82 -8.88 -18.91
N SER A 22 0.92 -7.92 -18.70
CA SER A 22 -0.28 -7.78 -19.53
C SER A 22 -0.09 -6.59 -20.46
N ALA A 23 0.18 -6.86 -21.73
CA ALA A 23 0.23 -5.86 -22.78
C ALA A 23 -1.20 -5.43 -23.15
N PHE A 24 -1.46 -4.12 -23.21
CA PHE A 24 -2.54 -3.56 -24.01
C PHE A 24 -1.98 -2.49 -24.95
N SER A 25 -2.36 -2.63 -26.22
CA SER A 25 -1.86 -1.89 -27.37
C SER A 25 -2.11 -0.38 -27.32
N ALA A 26 -1.18 0.36 -27.92
CA ALA A 26 -1.22 1.81 -28.09
C ALA A 26 -2.38 2.28 -29.00
N LEU A 27 -3.06 3.34 -28.55
CA LEU A 27 -3.73 4.31 -29.41
C LEU A 27 -3.44 5.71 -28.85
N ALA A 28 -2.77 6.54 -29.65
CA ALA A 28 -2.33 7.87 -29.26
C ALA A 28 -3.50 8.85 -29.10
N ALA A 29 -3.70 9.37 -27.90
CA ALA A 29 -4.48 10.57 -27.61
C ALA A 29 -3.98 11.13 -26.27
N ASP A 30 -3.56 12.41 -26.28
CA ASP A 30 -3.12 13.28 -25.18
C ASP A 30 -2.29 12.66 -24.05
N SER A 31 -1.05 13.15 -23.90
CA SER A 31 -0.10 12.81 -22.84
C SER A 31 -0.80 12.64 -21.48
N PRO A 32 -1.03 11.40 -21.01
CA PRO A 32 -1.59 11.19 -19.71
C PRO A 32 -0.46 11.44 -18.70
N GLU A 33 -0.69 12.26 -17.69
CA GLU A 33 -0.01 12.07 -16.42
C GLU A 33 -0.11 10.58 -16.11
N GLN A 34 1.04 9.90 -16.17
CA GLN A 34 1.15 8.46 -16.00
C GLN A 34 0.47 8.14 -14.67
N ARG A 35 -0.70 7.49 -14.68
CA ARG A 35 -1.49 7.25 -13.46
C ARG A 35 -0.59 6.56 -12.44
N GLN A 36 -0.21 7.28 -11.38
CA GLN A 36 0.62 6.84 -10.27
C GLN A 36 -0.22 6.00 -9.29
N THR A 37 -0.98 5.06 -9.82
CA THR A 37 -2.03 4.35 -9.08
C THR A 37 -2.03 2.90 -9.55
N PHE A 38 -1.82 1.97 -8.62
CA PHE A 38 -2.16 0.57 -8.83
C PHE A 38 -3.48 0.27 -8.10
N SER A 39 -4.25 -0.67 -8.62
CA SER A 39 -5.59 -0.99 -8.15
C SER A 39 -5.75 -2.50 -8.06
N VAL A 40 -6.33 -2.98 -6.96
CA VAL A 40 -6.56 -4.40 -6.68
C VAL A 40 -8.05 -4.67 -6.77
N ASP A 41 -8.45 -5.60 -7.64
CA ASP A 41 -9.85 -6.05 -7.74
C ASP A 41 -10.22 -6.93 -6.55
N LEU A 42 -10.93 -6.33 -5.60
CA LEU A 42 -11.44 -6.95 -4.39
C LEU A 42 -12.56 -7.96 -4.67
N ASN A 43 -13.21 -7.94 -5.84
CA ASN A 43 -14.27 -8.91 -6.13
C ASN A 43 -13.71 -10.31 -6.40
N ASN A 44 -12.46 -10.40 -6.84
CA ASN A 44 -11.75 -11.64 -7.12
C ASN A 44 -10.57 -11.88 -6.17
N PHE A 45 -10.49 -11.11 -5.09
CA PHE A 45 -9.39 -11.17 -4.14
C PHE A 45 -9.53 -12.36 -3.18
N ASP A 46 -8.46 -13.16 -3.05
CA ASP A 46 -8.42 -14.26 -2.10
C ASP A 46 -7.96 -13.76 -0.72
N GLU A 47 -8.93 -13.41 0.12
CA GLU A 47 -8.71 -12.98 1.50
C GLU A 47 -8.12 -14.06 2.43
N SER A 48 -7.92 -15.30 1.95
CA SER A 48 -7.25 -16.37 2.71
C SER A 48 -5.72 -16.29 2.66
N GLN A 49 -5.16 -15.58 1.69
CA GLN A 49 -3.72 -15.52 1.46
C GLN A 49 -3.19 -14.10 1.71
N PRO A 50 -1.93 -13.97 2.16
CA PRO A 50 -1.27 -12.67 2.14
C PRO A 50 -1.10 -12.19 0.70
N TYR A 51 -1.14 -10.87 0.52
CA TYR A 51 -0.93 -10.21 -0.77
C TYR A 51 -0.04 -8.99 -0.61
N SER A 52 0.75 -8.68 -1.63
CA SER A 52 1.57 -7.47 -1.70
C SER A 52 1.82 -7.11 -3.16
N GLU A 53 1.64 -5.83 -3.49
CA GLU A 53 1.99 -5.27 -4.79
C GLU A 53 2.72 -3.95 -4.60
N THR A 54 3.73 -3.72 -5.45
CA THR A 54 4.62 -2.56 -5.37
C THR A 54 4.72 -1.89 -6.71
N LEU A 55 4.51 -0.57 -6.72
CA LEU A 55 4.70 0.31 -7.85
C LEU A 55 5.97 1.13 -7.67
N HIS A 56 6.77 1.22 -8.73
CA HIS A 56 7.96 2.07 -8.78
C HIS A 56 7.78 3.10 -9.89
N PHE A 57 8.08 4.37 -9.59
CA PHE A 57 8.08 5.45 -10.56
C PHE A 57 9.02 6.58 -10.13
N GLU A 58 9.21 7.58 -10.97
CA GLU A 58 9.98 8.79 -10.63
C GLU A 58 9.03 9.98 -10.47
N LYS A 59 9.29 10.80 -9.44
CA LYS A 59 8.59 12.07 -9.19
C LYS A 59 9.63 13.11 -8.78
N ASP A 60 9.63 14.25 -9.47
CA ASP A 60 10.60 15.34 -9.26
C ASP A 60 12.07 14.89 -9.30
N GLY A 61 12.39 13.94 -10.19
CA GLY A 61 13.74 13.39 -10.35
C GLY A 61 14.20 12.50 -9.19
N GLN A 62 13.29 12.10 -8.30
CA GLN A 62 13.54 11.17 -7.19
C GLN A 62 12.75 9.88 -7.39
N PRO A 63 13.31 8.72 -6.99
CA PRO A 63 12.59 7.46 -7.03
C PRO A 63 11.48 7.46 -5.99
N VAL A 64 10.34 6.92 -6.40
CA VAL A 64 9.18 6.66 -5.56
C VAL A 64 8.87 5.17 -5.60
N THR A 65 8.61 4.62 -4.43
CA THR A 65 8.08 3.26 -4.25
C THR A 65 6.79 3.37 -3.45
N VAL A 66 5.71 2.75 -3.93
CA VAL A 66 4.45 2.65 -3.20
C VAL A 66 4.05 1.18 -3.16
N THR A 67 3.72 0.67 -1.98
CA THR A 67 3.31 -0.71 -1.75
C THR A 67 1.96 -0.75 -1.06
N LEU A 68 1.08 -1.62 -1.52
CA LEU A 68 -0.11 -2.05 -0.79
C LEU A 68 0.04 -3.52 -0.47
N SER A 69 -0.28 -3.89 0.75
CA SER A 69 -0.26 -5.28 1.19
C SER A 69 -1.46 -5.60 2.06
N TYR A 70 -1.80 -6.88 2.09
CA TYR A 70 -2.87 -7.44 2.89
C TYR A 70 -2.32 -8.61 3.71
N THR A 71 -2.67 -8.61 5.00
CA THR A 71 -2.37 -9.69 5.94
C THR A 71 -3.69 -10.30 6.42
N PRO A 72 -3.95 -11.59 6.12
CA PRO A 72 -5.15 -12.25 6.59
C PRO A 72 -5.14 -12.39 8.12
N PRO A 73 -6.31 -12.39 8.77
CA PRO A 73 -6.38 -12.59 10.21
C PRO A 73 -5.94 -14.02 10.58
N LEU A 74 -5.24 -14.15 11.72
CA LEU A 74 -4.74 -15.45 12.20
C LEU A 74 -5.87 -16.45 12.48
N THR A 75 -7.04 -15.96 12.86
CA THR A 75 -8.25 -16.75 13.07
C THR A 75 -9.34 -16.24 12.14
N ARG A 76 -9.86 -17.11 11.29
CA ARG A 76 -11.06 -16.85 10.48
C ARG A 76 -12.31 -16.97 11.34
N ASP A 77 -12.57 -15.96 12.16
CA ASP A 77 -13.94 -15.66 12.55
C ASP A 77 -14.56 -14.84 11.40
N PRO A 78 -15.76 -15.16 10.88
CA PRO A 78 -16.44 -14.34 9.88
C PRO A 78 -16.59 -12.85 10.24
N ALA A 79 -16.40 -12.47 11.51
CA ALA A 79 -16.35 -11.08 11.95
C ALA A 79 -14.96 -10.40 11.85
N THR A 80 -13.88 -11.13 11.54
CA THR A 80 -12.52 -10.56 11.54
C THR A 80 -12.14 -10.08 10.14
N GLU A 81 -12.12 -8.76 9.97
CA GLU A 81 -11.57 -8.09 8.79
C GLU A 81 -10.05 -8.31 8.73
N GLY A 82 -9.50 -8.64 7.56
CA GLY A 82 -8.04 -8.68 7.40
C GLY A 82 -7.44 -7.27 7.34
N THR A 83 -6.13 -7.17 7.59
CA THR A 83 -5.45 -5.89 7.74
C THR A 83 -4.72 -5.52 6.45
N TRP A 84 -5.01 -4.32 5.95
CA TRP A 84 -4.28 -3.72 4.84
C TRP A 84 -3.19 -2.78 5.36
N LYS A 85 -2.09 -2.68 4.61
CA LYS A 85 -0.99 -1.75 4.86
C LYS A 85 -0.67 -1.00 3.57
N SER A 86 -0.66 0.33 3.66
CA SER A 86 -0.15 1.22 2.62
C SER A 86 1.20 1.76 3.05
N ASP A 87 2.16 1.68 2.16
CA ASP A 87 3.56 2.05 2.40
C ASP A 87 4.05 2.88 1.21
N ALA A 88 4.76 3.96 1.48
CA ALA A 88 5.39 4.75 0.45
C ALA A 88 6.74 5.28 0.88
N PHE A 89 7.65 5.34 -0.09
CA PHE A 89 8.97 5.91 0.04
C PHE A 89 9.25 6.83 -1.13
N TRP A 90 9.64 8.07 -0.86
CA TRP A 90 10.00 9.09 -1.84
C TRP A 90 11.37 9.69 -1.48
N GLY A 91 12.38 9.32 -2.27
CA GLY A 91 13.75 9.84 -2.13
C GLY A 91 14.41 9.44 -0.81
N VAL A 92 14.21 10.25 0.24
CA VAL A 92 14.81 10.09 1.58
C VAL A 92 13.77 9.96 2.70
N ALA A 93 12.49 10.06 2.38
CA ALA A 93 11.42 10.00 3.37
C ALA A 93 10.41 8.92 3.02
N GLY A 94 9.74 8.38 4.02
CA GLY A 94 8.68 7.41 3.81
C GLY A 94 7.64 7.45 4.91
N MET A 95 6.49 6.88 4.60
CA MET A 95 5.44 6.64 5.58
C MET A 95 4.78 5.30 5.32
N ASP A 96 4.23 4.72 6.38
CA ASP A 96 3.27 3.65 6.25
C ASP A 96 2.15 3.76 7.29
N TYR A 97 1.01 3.16 6.97
CA TYR A 97 -0.10 3.01 7.90
C TYR A 97 -0.88 1.74 7.60
N ARG A 98 -1.68 1.32 8.57
CA ARG A 98 -2.61 0.20 8.45
C ARG A 98 -4.05 0.63 8.56
N PHE A 99 -4.93 -0.14 7.94
CA PHE A 99 -6.36 0.01 8.04
C PHE A 99 -7.03 -1.35 7.82
N ASP A 100 -8.27 -1.46 8.28
CA ASP A 100 -9.08 -2.64 8.02
C ASP A 100 -10.11 -2.29 6.94
N LEU A 101 -10.46 -3.31 6.14
CA LEU A 101 -11.40 -3.17 5.04
C LEU A 101 -12.45 -4.27 5.11
N SER A 102 -13.73 -3.87 5.07
CA SER A 102 -14.86 -4.79 4.97
C SER A 102 -15.85 -4.41 3.90
N LYS A 103 -16.65 -5.40 3.52
CA LYS A 103 -17.78 -5.25 2.59
C LYS A 103 -19.09 -5.42 3.34
N SER A 104 -20.01 -4.49 3.14
CA SER A 104 -21.40 -4.58 3.59
C SER A 104 -22.33 -4.33 2.41
N GLY A 105 -22.92 -5.40 1.88
CA GLY A 105 -23.69 -5.34 0.64
C GLY A 105 -22.79 -4.96 -0.54
N SER A 106 -23.14 -3.87 -1.23
CA SER A 106 -22.34 -3.31 -2.33
C SER A 106 -21.32 -2.25 -1.87
N GLN A 107 -21.33 -1.86 -0.60
CA GLN A 107 -20.49 -0.81 -0.06
C GLN A 107 -19.25 -1.39 0.60
N TRP A 108 -18.14 -0.66 0.49
CA TRP A 108 -16.89 -0.94 1.16
C TRP A 108 -16.71 0.01 2.32
N LYS A 109 -16.17 -0.50 3.43
CA LYS A 109 -15.92 0.28 4.63
C LYS A 109 -14.45 0.18 5.02
N ILE A 110 -13.79 1.33 5.07
CA ILE A 110 -12.49 1.48 5.70
C ILE A 110 -12.72 1.75 7.19
N SER A 111 -11.99 1.04 8.04
CA SER A 111 -12.04 1.20 9.48
C SER A 111 -10.65 1.08 10.10
N ASN A 112 -10.54 1.43 11.39
CA ASN A 112 -9.36 1.17 12.20
C ASN A 112 -8.03 1.64 11.58
N ALA A 113 -8.00 2.86 11.04
CA ALA A 113 -6.76 3.48 10.56
C ALA A 113 -5.80 3.67 11.74
N ARG A 114 -4.61 3.07 11.65
CA ARG A 114 -3.67 2.96 12.77
C ARG A 114 -2.24 2.77 12.30
N ASP A 115 -1.33 2.70 13.28
CA ASP A 115 0.09 2.40 13.08
C ASP A 115 0.76 3.32 12.04
N LEU A 116 0.46 4.63 12.08
CA LEU A 116 1.17 5.60 11.25
C LEU A 116 2.65 5.62 11.66
N ASN A 117 3.53 5.22 10.75
CA ASN A 117 4.96 5.35 10.90
C ASN A 117 5.47 6.32 9.84
N THR A 118 6.27 7.29 10.24
CA THR A 118 6.92 8.23 9.33
C THR A 118 8.43 8.23 9.58
N TYR A 119 9.20 8.48 8.53
CA TYR A 119 10.65 8.63 8.67
C TYR A 119 11.22 9.54 7.60
N CYS A 120 12.37 10.16 7.93
CA CYS A 120 13.15 10.97 7.02
C CYS A 120 14.64 10.76 7.31
N VAL A 121 15.40 10.32 6.30
CA VAL A 121 16.85 10.17 6.39
C VAL A 121 17.50 11.56 6.31
N GLY A 122 18.38 11.87 7.27
CA GLY A 122 19.07 13.16 7.30
C GLY A 122 18.12 14.35 7.53
N GLY A 123 16.99 14.13 8.20
CA GLY A 123 15.99 15.17 8.44
C GLY A 123 15.13 14.89 9.67
N THR A 124 14.14 15.75 9.89
CA THR A 124 13.13 15.64 10.94
C THR A 124 11.75 15.62 10.33
N VAL A 125 10.88 14.72 10.80
CA VAL A 125 9.44 14.79 10.52
C VAL A 125 8.82 15.71 11.56
N GLU A 126 7.99 16.65 11.13
CA GLU A 126 7.46 17.71 12.00
C GLU A 126 5.93 17.76 12.04
N ASP A 127 5.27 17.45 10.93
CA ASP A 127 3.83 17.34 10.87
C ASP A 127 3.47 15.97 10.32
N GLU A 128 2.70 15.18 11.06
CA GLU A 128 2.17 13.90 10.59
C GLU A 128 0.68 13.78 10.94
N SER A 129 -0.09 13.15 10.05
CA SER A 129 -1.50 12.89 10.30
C SER A 129 -1.96 11.62 9.62
N LEU A 130 -2.92 10.93 10.24
CA LEU A 130 -3.64 9.81 9.66
C LEU A 130 -5.12 10.01 9.91
N ALA A 131 -5.92 10.04 8.85
CA ALA A 131 -7.35 10.27 8.96
C ALA A 131 -8.14 9.44 7.95
N ILE A 132 -9.27 8.90 8.39
CA ILE A 132 -10.31 8.37 7.51
C ILE A 132 -11.15 9.56 7.05
N GLY A 133 -10.97 9.99 5.80
CA GLY A 133 -11.75 11.08 5.20
C GLY A 133 -13.19 10.65 4.91
N ARG A 134 -13.36 9.41 4.44
CA ARG A 134 -14.67 8.77 4.28
C ARG A 134 -14.60 7.30 4.63
N ALA A 135 -15.33 6.90 5.66
CA ALA A 135 -15.31 5.51 6.11
C ALA A 135 -16.04 4.55 5.15
N THR A 136 -17.08 4.99 4.44
CA THR A 136 -17.92 4.08 3.64
C THR A 136 -18.11 4.59 2.22
N SER A 137 -17.90 3.72 1.23
CA SER A 137 -18.09 4.03 -0.18
C SER A 137 -19.58 4.07 -0.54
N THR A 138 -19.91 4.86 -1.56
CA THR A 138 -21.25 4.91 -2.16
C THR A 138 -21.16 4.52 -3.63
N SER A 139 -22.26 4.58 -4.36
CA SER A 139 -22.25 4.41 -5.82
C SER A 139 -21.46 5.49 -6.58
N SER A 140 -21.07 6.59 -5.91
CA SER A 140 -20.44 7.74 -6.55
C SER A 140 -19.23 8.31 -5.80
N LYS A 141 -18.90 7.78 -4.61
CA LYS A 141 -17.78 8.26 -3.79
C LYS A 141 -17.02 7.08 -3.19
N ALA A 142 -15.69 7.15 -3.28
CA ALA A 142 -14.78 6.19 -2.65
C ALA A 142 -14.79 6.34 -1.12
N ALA A 143 -14.63 5.23 -0.39
CA ALA A 143 -14.09 5.30 0.96
C ALA A 143 -12.61 5.70 0.87
N GLU A 144 -12.11 6.48 1.81
CA GLU A 144 -10.72 6.95 1.79
C GLU A 144 -10.09 7.07 3.18
N VAL A 145 -8.82 6.73 3.24
CA VAL A 145 -7.91 7.00 4.35
C VAL A 145 -6.67 7.68 3.81
N THR A 146 -6.12 8.64 4.55
CA THR A 146 -4.95 9.41 4.13
C THR A 146 -3.98 9.55 5.28
N GLY A 147 -2.75 9.10 5.05
CA GLY A 147 -1.57 9.48 5.82
C GLY A 147 -0.92 10.69 5.16
N SER A 148 -0.42 11.63 5.95
CA SER A 148 0.32 12.79 5.45
C SER A 148 1.52 13.05 6.31
N MET A 149 2.62 13.52 5.71
CA MET A 149 3.77 14.00 6.46
C MET A 149 4.40 15.24 5.83
N ARG A 150 5.05 16.03 6.69
CA ARG A 150 6.04 17.05 6.33
C ARG A 150 7.35 16.74 7.02
N ALA A 151 8.43 16.73 6.26
CA ALA A 151 9.78 16.56 6.75
C ALA A 151 10.70 17.70 6.28
N ASN A 152 11.60 18.11 7.17
CA ASN A 152 12.69 19.02 6.85
C ASN A 152 13.96 18.22 6.67
N VAL A 153 14.53 18.28 5.46
CA VAL A 153 15.74 17.54 5.09
C VAL A 153 16.95 18.46 5.26
N VAL A 154 17.92 18.03 6.06
CA VAL A 154 19.17 18.76 6.29
C VAL A 154 20.05 18.68 5.03
N GLY A 155 20.81 19.75 4.76
CA GLY A 155 21.78 19.77 3.66
C GLY A 155 21.30 20.46 2.37
N GLY A 156 20.27 21.30 2.44
CA GLY A 156 19.84 22.16 1.32
C GLY A 156 18.76 21.58 0.41
N VAL A 157 18.19 20.43 0.77
CA VAL A 157 17.09 19.77 0.03
C VAL A 157 15.73 20.44 0.33
N GLY A 158 15.60 21.11 1.48
CA GLY A 158 14.40 21.88 1.85
C GLY A 158 13.35 21.02 2.54
N THR A 159 12.08 21.45 2.43
CA THR A 159 10.93 20.77 3.02
C THR A 159 10.31 19.82 2.01
N LEU A 160 10.18 18.55 2.37
CA LEU A 160 9.42 17.55 1.63
C LEU A 160 8.06 17.36 2.29
N SER A 161 6.99 17.38 1.50
CA SER A 161 5.62 17.14 1.99
C SER A 161 4.89 16.25 1.01
N PHE A 162 4.28 15.18 1.52
CA PHE A 162 3.49 14.28 0.70
C PHE A 162 2.39 13.60 1.50
N ALA A 163 1.36 13.15 0.80
CA ALA A 163 0.25 12.40 1.36
C ALA A 163 0.08 11.06 0.64
N LEU A 164 0.03 9.98 1.42
CA LEU A 164 -0.33 8.67 0.93
C LEU A 164 -1.83 8.45 1.16
N ARG A 165 -2.59 8.37 0.08
CA ARG A 165 -4.04 8.17 0.12
C ARG A 165 -4.36 6.76 -0.37
N THR A 166 -5.22 6.06 0.37
CA THR A 166 -5.84 4.82 -0.09
C THR A 166 -7.33 5.03 -0.30
N GLU A 167 -7.83 4.62 -1.45
CA GLU A 167 -9.23 4.73 -1.84
C GLU A 167 -9.81 3.34 -2.10
N VAL A 168 -11.09 3.16 -1.74
CA VAL A 168 -11.84 1.96 -2.09
C VAL A 168 -13.15 2.32 -2.77
N PHE A 169 -13.29 1.90 -4.02
CA PHE A 169 -14.43 2.23 -4.86
C PHE A 169 -14.71 1.12 -5.88
N ASN A 170 -15.98 0.82 -6.14
CA ASN A 170 -16.41 -0.17 -7.16
C ASN A 170 -15.74 -1.56 -7.07
N GLY A 171 -15.34 -2.01 -5.88
CA GLY A 171 -14.64 -3.29 -5.73
C GLY A 171 -13.16 -3.21 -6.05
N GLU A 172 -12.59 -2.02 -6.07
CA GLU A 172 -11.17 -1.79 -6.25
C GLU A 172 -10.61 -1.06 -5.02
N VAL A 173 -9.43 -1.48 -4.55
CA VAL A 173 -8.62 -0.71 -3.60
C VAL A 173 -7.37 -0.20 -4.30
N SER A 174 -7.09 1.09 -4.15
CA SER A 174 -5.94 1.74 -4.78
C SER A 174 -5.20 2.64 -3.80
N THR A 175 -3.89 2.79 -3.99
CA THR A 175 -3.07 3.69 -3.16
C THR A 175 -2.29 4.64 -4.04
N VAL A 176 -2.27 5.92 -3.66
CA VAL A 176 -1.73 7.04 -4.45
C VAL A 176 -0.88 7.94 -3.57
N LEU A 177 0.30 8.32 -4.08
CA LEU A 177 1.17 9.31 -3.48
C LEU A 177 0.88 10.70 -4.08
N ASN A 178 0.40 11.63 -3.25
CA ASN A 178 0.13 13.02 -3.62
C ASN A 178 1.24 13.95 -3.13
#